data_AF-A0A9W9LFN4-F1
#
_entry.id   AF-A0A9W9LFN4-F1
#
_cell.length_a   1.000
_cell.length_b   1.000
_cell.length_c   1.000
_cell.angle_alpha   90.00
_cell.angle_beta   90.00
_cell.angle_gamma   90.00
#
_symmetry.space_group_name_H-M   'P 1'
#
loop_
_entity.id
_entity.type
_entity.pdbx_description
1 polymer ?
#
loop_
_entity_poly.entity_id
_entity_poly.type
_entity_poly.pdbx_seq_one_letter_code
_entity_poly.pdbx_strand_id
1 'polypeptide(L)'
;MATANALQLEPVTLEDIPAVVDVWFAAFAESGVRHLFPNTPGVRQWWADANRDDLMHKSFQKYVKVVDTESIDEHGRPRLIAYAKWDLSMIPDRGRRFPPWHEEQPAGECEAFFGGMDQVRLRVMGEQKHYCRKPTPRLRLSRRDTDIDRHRITDLDMLGTHPDFRKRGAASMLVRWGCELADREGVGAYVDASKAGAPLYMKFGFVDHSSPDSTTGIAAMARK
;
A
#
# COMPACT_ATOMS: atom_id res chain seq x y z
N MET A 1 0.76 28.74 22.18
CA MET A 1 1.69 27.81 21.51
C MET A 1 0.83 26.78 20.79
N ALA A 2 0.98 26.61 19.47
CA ALA A 2 0.25 25.56 18.76
C ALA A 2 0.72 24.21 19.33
N THR A 3 -0.20 23.37 19.78
CA THR A 3 0.10 21.99 20.16
C THR A 3 0.75 21.32 18.95
N ALA A 4 2.01 20.89 19.09
CA ALA A 4 2.66 20.09 18.08
C ALA A 4 1.77 18.87 17.79
N ASN A 5 1.54 18.58 16.51
CA ASN A 5 0.72 17.43 16.13
C ASN A 5 1.46 16.16 16.58
N ALA A 6 0.89 15.41 17.52
CA ALA A 6 1.52 14.21 18.11
C ALA A 6 1.84 13.14 17.07
N LEU A 7 1.13 13.14 15.94
CA LEU A 7 1.36 12.22 14.83
C LEU A 7 2.04 12.94 13.66
N GLN A 8 3.13 12.36 13.16
CA GLN A 8 3.88 12.89 12.02
C GLN A 8 3.96 11.86 10.90
N LEU A 9 3.75 12.32 9.67
CA LEU A 9 3.86 11.50 8.46
C LEU A 9 5.26 11.64 7.87
N GLU A 10 5.94 10.53 7.63
CA GLU A 10 7.32 10.50 7.13
C GLU A 10 7.52 9.41 6.07
N PRO A 11 8.52 9.51 5.20
CA PRO A 11 8.99 8.37 4.40
C PRO A 11 9.56 7.27 5.29
N VAL A 12 9.37 6.00 4.91
CA VAL A 12 10.07 4.86 5.52
C VAL A 12 11.51 4.82 5.02
N THR A 13 12.44 4.53 5.91
CA THR A 13 13.86 4.32 5.63
C THR A 13 14.27 2.88 5.90
N LEU A 14 15.49 2.49 5.51
CA LEU A 14 16.02 1.16 5.78
C LEU A 14 16.13 0.85 7.29
N GLU A 15 16.31 1.88 8.12
CA GLU A 15 16.38 1.73 9.59
C GLU A 15 15.01 1.39 10.20
N ASP A 16 13.91 1.74 9.53
CA ASP A 16 12.55 1.50 10.02
C ASP A 16 12.07 0.07 9.79
N ILE A 17 12.78 -0.74 9.00
CA ILE A 17 12.34 -2.07 8.57
C ILE A 17 11.95 -2.98 9.75
N PRO A 18 12.71 -3.09 10.85
CA PRO A 18 12.29 -3.88 12.00
C PRO A 18 10.92 -3.46 12.54
N ALA A 19 10.71 -2.15 12.72
CA ALA A 19 9.44 -1.61 13.21
C ALA A 19 8.29 -1.80 12.21
N VAL A 20 8.55 -1.71 10.90
CA VAL A 20 7.57 -2.01 9.85
C VAL A 20 7.11 -3.46 9.93
N VAL A 21 8.05 -4.40 10.11
CA VAL A 21 7.74 -5.82 10.29
C VAL A 21 6.89 -6.02 11.56
N ASP A 22 7.28 -5.42 12.68
CA ASP A 22 6.55 -5.51 13.95
C ASP A 22 5.12 -4.99 13.82
N VAL A 23 4.95 -3.80 13.21
CA VAL A 23 3.62 -3.21 12.99
C VAL A 23 2.77 -4.10 12.07
N TRP A 24 3.35 -4.71 11.04
CA TRP A 24 2.60 -5.62 10.17
C TRP A 24 2.08 -6.83 10.94
N PHE A 25 2.96 -7.54 11.66
CA PHE A 25 2.56 -8.73 12.40
C PHE A 25 1.58 -8.40 13.54
N ALA A 26 1.72 -7.25 14.19
CA ALA A 26 0.76 -6.78 15.18
C ALA A 26 -0.59 -6.38 14.57
N ALA A 27 -0.60 -5.69 13.43
CA ALA A 27 -1.81 -5.22 12.78
C ALA A 27 -2.66 -6.37 12.21
N PHE A 28 -2.00 -7.41 11.69
CA PHE A 28 -2.61 -8.55 11.01
C PHE A 28 -2.69 -9.83 11.85
N ALA A 29 -2.41 -9.75 13.16
CA ALA A 29 -2.36 -10.90 14.07
C ALA A 29 -3.63 -11.80 14.04
N GLU A 30 -4.81 -11.17 13.95
CA GLU A 30 -6.13 -11.85 13.96
C GLU A 30 -6.74 -11.99 12.55
N SER A 31 -5.98 -11.65 11.51
CA SER A 31 -6.49 -11.64 10.14
C SER A 31 -6.45 -13.02 9.49
N GLY A 32 -7.31 -13.24 8.50
CA GLY A 32 -7.30 -14.45 7.69
C GLY A 32 -5.97 -14.68 6.96
N VAL A 33 -5.13 -13.66 6.75
CA VAL A 33 -3.84 -13.79 6.03
C VAL A 33 -2.74 -14.45 6.89
N ARG A 34 -3.01 -14.69 8.18
CA ARG A 34 -2.03 -15.21 9.14
C ARG A 34 -1.53 -16.62 8.82
N HIS A 35 -2.34 -17.44 8.14
CA HIS A 35 -1.91 -18.77 7.67
C HIS A 35 -0.91 -18.68 6.50
N LEU A 36 -1.02 -17.64 5.65
CA LEU A 36 -0.08 -17.38 4.55
C LEU A 36 1.24 -16.76 5.04
N PHE A 37 1.22 -16.08 6.19
CA PHE A 37 2.36 -15.41 6.79
C PHE A 37 2.44 -15.77 8.28
N PRO A 38 2.90 -16.97 8.64
CA PRO A 38 3.10 -17.37 10.03
C PRO A 38 4.16 -16.48 10.73
N ASN A 39 4.08 -16.33 12.05
CA ASN A 39 4.89 -15.33 12.81
C ASN A 39 6.04 -16.11 13.39
N THR A 40 6.84 -16.64 12.49
CA THR A 40 8.08 -17.34 12.79
C THR A 40 9.23 -16.38 12.53
N PRO A 41 10.40 -16.60 13.16
CA PRO A 41 11.59 -15.83 12.85
C PRO A 41 11.93 -15.84 11.35
N GLY A 42 11.75 -16.98 10.67
CA GLY A 42 12.01 -17.13 9.23
C GLY A 42 11.14 -16.24 8.36
N VAL A 43 9.81 -16.26 8.56
CA VAL A 43 8.90 -15.41 7.77
C VAL A 43 9.03 -13.93 8.13
N ARG A 44 9.34 -13.59 9.38
CA ARG A 44 9.67 -12.21 9.77
C ARG A 44 10.90 -11.70 9.04
N GLN A 45 11.96 -12.51 8.98
CA GLN A 45 13.18 -12.17 8.26
C GLN A 45 12.92 -12.03 6.75
N TRP A 46 12.19 -12.98 6.17
CA TRP A 46 11.75 -12.92 4.77
C TRP A 46 10.98 -11.62 4.47
N TRP A 47 10.07 -11.21 5.36
CA TRP A 47 9.32 -9.96 5.19
C TRP A 47 10.22 -8.73 5.31
N ALA A 48 11.17 -8.73 6.24
CA ALA A 48 12.19 -7.68 6.34
C ALA A 48 13.00 -7.56 5.05
N ASP A 49 13.43 -8.69 4.48
CA ASP A 49 14.23 -8.72 3.26
C ASP A 49 13.42 -8.29 2.02
N ALA A 50 12.15 -8.70 1.93
CA ALA A 50 11.23 -8.25 0.89
C ALA A 50 11.06 -6.72 0.91
N ASN A 51 10.80 -6.14 2.09
CA ASN A 51 10.65 -4.70 2.22
C ASN A 51 11.97 -3.94 1.97
N ARG A 52 13.12 -4.54 2.32
CA ARG A 52 14.44 -3.99 2.00
C ARG A 52 14.68 -3.93 0.51
N ASP A 53 14.45 -5.04 -0.19
CA ASP A 53 14.58 -5.14 -1.65
C ASP A 53 13.69 -4.12 -2.35
N ASP A 54 12.43 -4.04 -1.93
CA ASP A 54 11.45 -3.07 -2.44
C ASP A 54 11.95 -1.62 -2.28
N LEU A 55 12.44 -1.24 -1.09
CA LEU A 55 12.98 0.11 -0.83
C LEU A 55 14.22 0.45 -1.65
N MET A 56 15.08 -0.54 -1.94
CA MET A 56 16.33 -0.32 -2.68
C MET A 56 16.14 -0.36 -4.21
N HIS A 57 15.20 -1.16 -4.70
CA HIS A 57 15.14 -1.53 -6.11
C HIS A 57 13.82 -1.19 -6.80
N LYS A 58 12.72 -0.98 -6.07
CA LYS A 58 11.40 -0.66 -6.63
C LYS A 58 11.01 0.77 -6.32
N SER A 59 11.63 1.72 -7.03
CA SER A 59 11.39 3.16 -6.85
C SER A 59 9.92 3.60 -7.05
N PHE A 60 9.11 2.78 -7.73
CA PHE A 60 7.67 2.98 -7.91
C PHE A 60 6.85 2.54 -6.68
N GLN A 61 7.42 1.80 -5.74
CA GLN A 61 6.79 1.50 -4.46
C GLN A 61 7.15 2.59 -3.46
N LYS A 62 6.13 3.23 -2.90
CA LYS A 62 6.28 4.31 -1.94
C LYS A 62 5.82 3.84 -0.58
N TYR A 63 6.75 3.85 0.37
CA TYR A 63 6.49 3.54 1.75
C TYR A 63 6.43 4.82 2.57
N VAL A 64 5.31 4.98 3.27
CA VAL A 64 5.09 6.10 4.19
C VAL A 64 4.72 5.55 5.56
N LYS A 65 5.20 6.19 6.61
CA LYS A 65 4.96 5.84 8.01
C LYS A 65 4.32 6.99 8.76
N VAL A 66 3.63 6.65 9.84
CA VAL A 66 3.23 7.60 10.87
C VAL A 66 3.99 7.26 12.14
N VAL A 67 4.68 8.26 12.68
CA VAL A 67 5.33 8.19 13.99
C VAL A 67 4.49 8.94 15.02
N ASP A 68 4.45 8.42 16.24
CA ASP A 68 3.86 9.10 17.40
C ASP A 68 4.99 9.71 18.24
N THR A 69 5.12 11.04 18.20
CA THR A 69 6.21 11.77 18.89
C THR A 69 6.05 11.83 20.41
N GLU A 70 4.88 11.43 20.92
CA GLU A 70 4.64 11.35 22.37
C GLU A 70 5.00 9.97 22.94
N SER A 71 5.35 9.00 22.08
CA SER A 71 5.78 7.67 22.48
C SER A 71 7.17 7.35 21.93
N ILE A 72 7.96 6.62 22.72
CA ILE A 72 9.30 6.20 22.34
C ILE A 72 9.37 4.69 22.13
N ASP A 73 10.21 4.26 21.19
CA ASP A 73 10.58 2.86 21.02
C ASP A 73 11.71 2.44 21.98
N GLU A 74 12.15 1.19 21.85
CA GLU A 74 13.23 0.61 22.67
C GLU A 74 14.59 1.32 22.48
N HIS A 75 14.73 2.13 21.42
CA HIS A 75 15.92 2.90 21.09
C HIS A 75 15.78 4.39 21.43
N GLY A 76 14.69 4.80 22.08
CA GLY A 76 14.43 6.18 22.47
C GLY A 76 13.99 7.09 21.32
N ARG A 77 13.58 6.53 20.17
CA ARG A 77 13.10 7.28 19.00
C ARG A 77 11.57 7.37 19.00
N PRO A 78 10.96 8.38 18.37
CA PRO A 78 9.51 8.41 18.14
C PRO A 78 9.02 7.10 17.53
N ARG A 79 8.00 6.49 18.15
CA ARG A 79 7.56 5.15 17.76
C ARG A 79 6.87 5.18 16.40
N LEU A 80 7.27 4.29 15.49
CA LEU A 80 6.52 3.98 14.27
C LEU A 80 5.26 3.21 14.64
N ILE A 81 4.09 3.80 14.43
CA ILE A 81 2.81 3.23 14.87
C ILE A 81 1.94 2.72 13.73
N ALA A 82 2.20 3.19 12.51
CA ALA A 82 1.51 2.78 11.31
C ALA A 82 2.41 2.96 10.09
N TYR A 83 2.17 2.17 9.05
CA TYR A 83 2.78 2.40 7.74
C TYR A 83 1.83 1.97 6.63
N ALA A 84 2.11 2.49 5.45
CA ALA A 84 1.49 2.06 4.21
C ALA A 84 2.54 1.89 3.11
N LYS A 85 2.29 0.90 2.25
CA LYS A 85 3.01 0.65 1.01
C LYS A 85 2.07 0.92 -0.14
N TRP A 86 2.43 1.87 -0.99
CA TRP A 86 1.72 2.23 -2.21
C TRP A 86 2.51 1.76 -3.43
N ASP A 87 1.91 0.96 -4.29
CA ASP A 87 2.46 0.59 -5.60
C ASP A 87 1.93 1.55 -6.66
N LEU A 88 2.83 2.29 -7.31
CA LEU A 88 2.51 3.25 -8.37
C LEU A 88 2.66 2.68 -9.77
N SER A 89 2.92 1.37 -9.89
CA SER A 89 3.13 0.67 -11.15
C SER A 89 1.94 -0.23 -11.51
N MET A 90 1.80 -0.54 -12.80
CA MET A 90 0.86 -1.53 -13.29
C MET A 90 1.42 -2.94 -13.09
N ILE A 91 0.52 -3.93 -13.00
CA ILE A 91 0.90 -5.34 -12.78
C ILE A 91 1.92 -5.85 -13.80
N PRO A 92 1.85 -5.54 -15.11
CA PRO A 92 2.85 -5.99 -16.07
C PRO A 92 4.25 -5.39 -15.84
N ASP A 93 4.32 -4.17 -15.31
CA ASP A 93 5.55 -3.38 -15.24
C ASP A 93 6.23 -3.47 -13.87
N ARG A 94 5.52 -3.90 -12.83
CA ARG A 94 6.05 -3.99 -11.45
C ARG A 94 6.94 -5.22 -11.19
N GLY A 95 6.99 -6.17 -12.12
CA GLY A 95 7.63 -7.47 -11.89
C GLY A 95 6.90 -8.30 -10.83
N ARG A 96 7.63 -9.14 -10.09
CA ARG A 96 7.03 -9.95 -9.01
C ARG A 96 6.61 -9.05 -7.84
N ARG A 97 5.38 -9.24 -7.35
CA ARG A 97 4.84 -8.56 -6.16
C ARG A 97 5.65 -8.92 -4.91
N PHE A 98 5.97 -10.20 -4.76
CA PHE A 98 6.75 -10.75 -3.65
C PHE A 98 7.99 -11.51 -4.16
N PRO A 99 9.08 -11.59 -3.38
CA PRO A 99 10.17 -12.52 -3.66
C PRO A 99 9.68 -13.98 -3.54
N PRO A 100 10.50 -14.98 -3.95
CA PRO A 100 10.18 -16.38 -3.70
C PRO A 100 9.80 -16.64 -2.24
N TRP A 101 8.71 -17.37 -2.02
CA TRP A 101 8.15 -17.63 -0.69
C TRP A 101 9.11 -18.42 0.20
N HIS A 102 9.08 -18.12 1.52
CA HIS A 102 9.81 -18.89 2.51
C HIS A 102 9.23 -20.32 2.63
N GLU A 103 10.02 -21.31 3.05
CA GLU A 103 9.57 -22.71 3.21
C GLU A 103 8.42 -22.90 4.20
N GLU A 104 8.33 -21.98 5.17
CA GLU A 104 7.25 -21.94 6.18
C GLU A 104 5.97 -21.28 5.64
N GLN A 105 5.96 -20.79 4.41
CA GLN A 105 4.78 -20.20 3.77
C GLN A 105 4.20 -21.17 2.73
N PRO A 106 2.87 -21.37 2.70
CA PRO A 106 2.23 -22.25 1.73
C PRO A 106 2.23 -21.60 0.34
N ALA A 107 3.34 -21.72 -0.40
CA ALA A 107 3.57 -21.01 -1.65
C ALA A 107 2.40 -21.09 -2.65
N GLY A 108 1.82 -22.28 -2.84
CA GLY A 108 0.68 -22.45 -3.75
C GLY A 108 -0.57 -21.67 -3.31
N GLU A 109 -0.84 -21.60 -2.01
CA GLU A 109 -1.96 -20.82 -1.47
C GLU A 109 -1.67 -19.31 -1.54
N CYS A 110 -0.43 -18.90 -1.28
CA CYS A 110 -0.01 -17.51 -1.46
C CYS A 110 -0.19 -17.04 -2.91
N GLU A 111 0.30 -17.83 -3.88
CA GLU A 111 0.15 -17.52 -5.31
C GLU A 111 -1.33 -17.45 -5.72
N ALA A 112 -2.15 -18.41 -5.26
CA ALA A 112 -3.59 -18.38 -5.55
C ALA A 112 -4.28 -17.15 -4.95
N PHE A 113 -3.96 -16.81 -3.70
CA PHE A 113 -4.55 -15.67 -3.00
C PHE A 113 -4.19 -14.34 -3.65
N PHE A 114 -2.89 -14.06 -3.81
CA PHE A 114 -2.42 -12.79 -4.38
C PHE A 114 -2.64 -12.69 -5.89
N GLY A 115 -2.55 -13.81 -6.61
CA GLY A 115 -2.93 -13.88 -8.02
C GLY A 115 -4.43 -13.58 -8.21
N GLY A 116 -5.29 -14.06 -7.33
CA GLY A 116 -6.72 -13.73 -7.32
C GLY A 116 -6.96 -12.23 -7.12
N MET A 117 -6.28 -11.60 -6.16
CA MET A 117 -6.33 -10.15 -5.95
C MET A 117 -5.91 -9.37 -7.20
N ASP A 118 -4.84 -9.80 -7.85
CA ASP A 118 -4.34 -9.18 -9.08
C ASP A 118 -5.39 -9.25 -10.22
N GLN A 119 -6.08 -10.38 -10.37
CA GLN A 119 -7.18 -10.51 -11.34
C GLN A 119 -8.35 -9.57 -11.01
N VAL A 120 -8.69 -9.43 -9.74
CA VAL A 120 -9.76 -8.53 -9.31
C VAL A 120 -9.37 -7.07 -9.55
N ARG A 121 -8.12 -6.68 -9.24
CA ARG A 121 -7.58 -5.36 -9.54
C ARG A 121 -7.66 -5.06 -11.05
N LEU A 122 -7.22 -5.99 -11.90
CA LEU A 122 -7.31 -5.86 -13.36
C LEU A 122 -8.75 -5.71 -13.84
N ARG A 123 -9.70 -6.45 -13.25
CA ARG A 123 -11.13 -6.34 -13.57
C ARG A 123 -11.71 -4.98 -13.19
N VAL A 124 -11.45 -4.49 -11.97
CA VAL A 124 -12.04 -3.26 -11.42
C VAL A 124 -11.42 -2.02 -12.07
N MET A 125 -10.10 -2.02 -12.20
CA MET A 125 -9.37 -0.89 -12.76
C MET A 125 -9.26 -0.97 -14.29
N GLY A 126 -9.58 -2.13 -14.88
CA GLY A 126 -9.58 -2.36 -16.33
C GLY A 126 -8.23 -2.13 -17.00
N GLU A 127 -8.28 -1.91 -18.32
CA GLU A 127 -7.19 -1.30 -19.11
C GLU A 127 -7.31 0.23 -19.13
N GLN A 128 -7.71 0.90 -18.04
CA GLN A 128 -8.07 2.33 -18.10
C GLN A 128 -6.90 3.23 -18.56
N LYS A 129 -6.85 3.48 -19.87
CA LYS A 129 -6.11 4.53 -20.59
C LYS A 129 -6.72 5.89 -20.27
N HIS A 130 -6.39 6.51 -19.15
CA HIS A 130 -6.90 7.85 -18.88
C HIS A 130 -5.77 8.83 -18.61
N TYR A 131 -5.23 9.35 -19.70
CA TYR A 131 -4.73 10.73 -19.74
C TYR A 131 -5.87 11.62 -20.22
N CYS A 132 -6.13 12.68 -19.48
CA CYS A 132 -6.75 13.87 -20.04
C CYS A 132 -5.88 15.07 -19.67
N ARG A 133 -4.80 15.34 -20.42
CA ARG A 133 -4.34 16.73 -20.56
C ARG A 133 -5.03 17.31 -21.77
N LYS A 134 -5.76 18.38 -21.53
CA LYS A 134 -6.32 19.23 -22.59
C LYS A 134 -5.22 19.59 -23.58
N PRO A 135 -5.51 19.67 -24.89
CA PRO A 135 -4.56 20.18 -25.87
C PRO A 135 -4.26 21.65 -25.58
N THR A 136 -3.07 21.95 -25.07
CA THR A 136 -2.49 23.31 -25.18
C THR A 136 -2.06 23.53 -26.63
N PRO A 137 -2.46 24.64 -27.28
CA PRO A 137 -2.06 24.87 -28.66
C PRO A 137 -0.59 25.27 -28.75
N ARG A 138 0.11 24.55 -29.64
CA ARG A 138 1.35 24.92 -30.37
C ARG A 138 2.58 25.33 -29.54
N LEU A 139 3.46 24.34 -29.34
CA LEU A 139 4.88 24.55 -29.57
C LEU A 139 5.45 23.31 -30.28
N ARG A 140 6.05 23.51 -31.47
CA ARG A 140 6.78 22.44 -32.17
C ARG A 140 8.06 22.16 -31.38
N LEU A 141 8.12 21.01 -30.72
CA LEU A 141 9.37 20.43 -30.25
C LEU A 141 9.60 19.10 -30.97
N SER A 142 10.88 18.88 -31.29
CA SER A 142 11.41 17.83 -32.15
C SER A 142 11.11 16.43 -31.63
N ARG A 143 10.83 15.53 -32.57
CA ARG A 143 10.68 14.08 -32.37
C ARG A 143 11.95 13.47 -31.78
N ARG A 144 11.99 13.32 -30.45
CA ARG A 144 12.76 12.33 -29.67
C ARG A 144 12.48 12.60 -28.18
N ASP A 145 11.31 12.13 -27.72
CA ASP A 145 10.94 11.86 -26.32
C ASP A 145 9.45 11.49 -26.31
N THR A 146 9.16 10.26 -26.72
CA THR A 146 7.79 9.73 -26.74
C THR A 146 7.82 8.29 -26.26
N ASP A 147 8.00 8.04 -24.95
CA ASP A 147 7.66 6.71 -24.38
C ASP A 147 7.54 6.53 -22.85
N ILE A 148 7.14 7.53 -22.05
CA ILE A 148 6.92 7.29 -20.59
C ILE A 148 5.50 7.63 -20.08
N ASP A 149 4.63 8.21 -20.89
CA ASP A 149 3.39 8.78 -20.36
C ASP A 149 2.15 7.90 -20.60
N ARG A 150 2.09 6.73 -19.93
CA ARG A 150 0.94 5.83 -19.98
C ARG A 150 0.77 4.97 -18.71
N HIS A 151 -0.31 5.21 -17.97
CA HIS A 151 -0.93 4.40 -16.90
C HIS A 151 -0.19 4.35 -15.57
N ARG A 152 -0.52 5.28 -14.67
CA ARG A 152 -0.21 5.12 -13.24
C ARG A 152 -1.54 4.97 -12.52
N ILE A 153 -1.67 3.96 -11.67
CA ILE A 153 -2.74 3.83 -10.67
C ILE A 153 -2.00 3.72 -9.35
N THR A 154 -2.53 4.29 -8.28
CA THR A 154 -1.97 4.08 -6.94
C THR A 154 -2.69 2.91 -6.27
N ASP A 155 -1.98 1.81 -6.06
CA ASP A 155 -2.51 0.64 -5.35
C ASP A 155 -2.00 0.64 -3.91
N LEU A 156 -2.91 0.59 -2.95
CA LEU A 156 -2.55 0.46 -1.55
C LEU A 156 -2.28 -1.02 -1.23
N ASP A 157 -1.05 -1.45 -1.47
CA ASP A 157 -0.60 -2.84 -1.31
C ASP A 157 -0.65 -3.31 0.15
N MET A 158 -0.22 -2.46 1.09
CA MET A 158 -0.24 -2.74 2.52
C MET A 158 -0.62 -1.51 3.32
N LEU A 159 -1.48 -1.66 4.33
CA LEU A 159 -1.70 -0.65 5.36
C LEU A 159 -1.88 -1.33 6.71
N GLY A 160 -1.02 -0.98 7.66
CA GLY A 160 -1.06 -1.50 9.03
C GLY A 160 -1.03 -0.37 10.06
N THR A 161 -1.83 -0.50 11.11
CA THR A 161 -1.72 0.34 12.31
C THR A 161 -1.65 -0.57 13.52
N HIS A 162 -0.63 -0.35 14.37
CA HIS A 162 -0.44 -1.08 15.61
C HIS A 162 -1.72 -1.02 16.45
N PRO A 163 -2.20 -2.15 17.01
CA PRO A 163 -3.49 -2.23 17.72
C PRO A 163 -3.67 -1.15 18.79
N ASP A 164 -2.65 -0.91 19.61
CA ASP A 164 -2.67 0.10 20.69
C ASP A 164 -2.79 1.55 20.22
N PHE A 165 -2.57 1.81 18.93
CA PHE A 165 -2.56 3.16 18.34
C PHE A 165 -3.70 3.39 17.34
N ARG A 166 -4.65 2.44 17.26
CA ARG A 166 -5.82 2.56 16.38
C ARG A 166 -6.74 3.69 16.83
N LYS A 167 -7.59 4.15 15.90
CA LYS A 167 -8.58 5.23 16.13
C LYS A 167 -7.99 6.59 16.52
N ARG A 168 -6.69 6.81 16.25
CA ARG A 168 -5.98 8.09 16.46
C ARG A 168 -5.72 8.89 15.17
N GLY A 169 -6.16 8.38 14.01
CA GLY A 169 -6.02 9.09 12.72
C GLY A 169 -4.82 8.69 11.86
N ALA A 170 -3.90 7.84 12.35
CA ALA A 170 -2.70 7.42 11.62
C ALA A 170 -3.01 6.79 10.24
N ALA A 171 -3.93 5.82 10.19
CA ALA A 171 -4.38 5.22 8.93
C ALA A 171 -4.99 6.26 7.96
N SER A 172 -5.69 7.26 8.48
CA SER A 172 -6.26 8.34 7.66
C SER A 172 -5.20 9.24 7.05
N MET A 173 -4.09 9.50 7.76
CA MET A 173 -2.94 10.25 7.21
C MET A 173 -2.29 9.49 6.06
N LEU A 174 -2.12 8.17 6.22
CA LEU A 174 -1.53 7.29 5.20
C LEU A 174 -2.41 7.18 3.94
N VAL A 175 -3.73 7.03 4.10
CA VAL A 175 -4.67 6.98 2.97
C VAL A 175 -4.72 8.32 2.26
N ARG A 176 -4.81 9.42 3.02
CA ARG A 176 -4.81 10.78 2.47
C ARG A 176 -3.60 11.03 1.59
N TRP A 177 -2.40 10.67 2.05
CA TRP A 177 -1.16 10.86 1.30
C TRP A 177 -1.22 10.24 -0.10
N GLY A 178 -1.68 8.99 -0.20
CA GLY A 178 -1.79 8.30 -1.49
C GLY A 178 -2.92 8.81 -2.37
N CYS A 179 -4.03 9.27 -1.78
CA CYS A 179 -5.12 9.90 -2.52
C CYS A 179 -4.72 11.26 -3.09
N GLU A 180 -4.03 12.10 -2.32
CA GLU A 180 -3.53 13.40 -2.78
C GLU A 180 -2.47 13.24 -3.88
N LEU A 181 -1.64 12.20 -3.78
CA LEU A 181 -0.76 11.80 -4.89
C LEU A 181 -1.58 11.41 -6.12
N ALA A 182 -2.58 10.54 -5.99
CA ALA A 182 -3.43 10.11 -7.09
C ALA A 182 -4.15 11.31 -7.77
N ASP A 183 -4.73 12.20 -6.97
CA ASP A 183 -5.44 13.40 -7.45
C ASP A 183 -4.51 14.35 -8.20
N ARG A 184 -3.28 14.56 -7.69
CA ARG A 184 -2.28 15.41 -8.34
C ARG A 184 -1.85 14.86 -9.70
N GLU A 185 -1.68 13.54 -9.79
CA GLU A 185 -1.29 12.88 -11.04
C GLU A 185 -2.49 12.63 -11.98
N GLY A 186 -3.72 12.90 -11.52
CA GLY A 186 -4.95 12.68 -12.30
C GLY A 186 -5.27 11.21 -12.52
N VAL A 187 -4.96 10.35 -11.54
CA VAL A 187 -5.11 8.90 -11.62
C VAL A 187 -6.02 8.35 -10.53
N GLY A 188 -6.56 7.15 -10.77
CA GLY A 188 -7.35 6.44 -9.76
C GLY A 188 -6.48 5.78 -8.68
N ALA A 189 -7.14 5.39 -7.58
CA ALA A 189 -6.54 4.58 -6.52
C ALA A 189 -7.36 3.31 -6.26
N TYR A 190 -6.68 2.20 -5.93
CA TYR A 190 -7.27 0.89 -5.66
C TYR A 190 -6.82 0.36 -4.29
N VAL A 191 -7.67 -0.45 -3.65
CA VAL A 191 -7.32 -1.20 -2.44
C VAL A 191 -8.18 -2.45 -2.30
N ASP A 192 -7.56 -3.55 -1.88
CA ASP A 192 -8.25 -4.73 -1.37
C ASP A 192 -8.53 -4.56 0.14
N ALA A 193 -9.74 -4.09 0.45
CA ALA A 193 -10.12 -3.70 1.80
C ALA A 193 -10.64 -4.87 2.63
N SER A 194 -10.10 -5.06 3.83
CA SER A 194 -10.77 -5.89 4.83
C SER A 194 -12.12 -5.28 5.23
N LYS A 195 -13.05 -6.09 5.73
CA LYS A 195 -14.33 -5.59 6.28
C LYS A 195 -14.14 -4.48 7.32
N ALA A 196 -13.10 -4.59 8.15
CA ALA A 196 -12.77 -3.60 9.16
C ALA A 196 -12.17 -2.30 8.57
N GLY A 197 -11.45 -2.41 7.44
CA GLY A 197 -10.83 -1.27 6.76
C GLY A 197 -11.77 -0.52 5.80
N ALA A 198 -12.76 -1.19 5.20
CA ALA A 198 -13.65 -0.59 4.19
C ALA A 198 -14.27 0.75 4.61
N PRO A 199 -14.79 0.93 5.85
CA PRO A 199 -15.36 2.22 6.27
C PRO A 199 -14.35 3.39 6.30
N LEU A 200 -13.06 3.10 6.44
CA LEU A 200 -12.02 4.13 6.32
C LEU A 200 -11.91 4.59 4.87
N TYR A 201 -11.78 3.66 3.93
CA TYR A 201 -11.59 3.98 2.52
C TYR A 201 -12.80 4.69 1.92
N MET A 202 -14.02 4.34 2.32
CA MET A 202 -15.24 5.06 1.90
C MET A 202 -15.19 6.57 2.21
N LYS A 203 -14.58 6.97 3.34
CA LYS A 203 -14.42 8.39 3.71
C LYS A 203 -13.49 9.15 2.76
N PHE A 204 -12.64 8.44 2.03
CA PHE A 204 -11.72 8.98 1.01
C PHE A 204 -12.26 8.82 -0.41
N GLY A 205 -13.54 8.48 -0.57
CA GLY A 205 -14.20 8.39 -1.87
C GLY A 205 -14.02 7.06 -2.59
N PHE A 206 -13.48 6.03 -1.91
CA PHE A 206 -13.44 4.69 -2.48
C PHE A 206 -14.84 4.07 -2.50
N VAL A 207 -15.18 3.42 -3.60
CA VAL A 207 -16.43 2.69 -3.83
C VAL A 207 -16.13 1.21 -3.93
N ASP A 208 -17.00 0.37 -3.34
CA ASP A 208 -16.90 -1.07 -3.42
C ASP A 208 -17.32 -1.58 -4.82
N HIS A 209 -16.46 -2.39 -5.43
CA HIS A 209 -16.63 -3.03 -6.73
C HIS A 209 -16.57 -4.57 -6.64
N SER A 210 -16.68 -5.13 -5.44
CA SER A 210 -16.79 -6.57 -5.25
C SER A 210 -18.00 -7.15 -5.98
N SER A 211 -17.83 -8.38 -6.49
CA SER A 211 -18.98 -9.14 -6.99
C SER A 211 -19.95 -9.42 -5.83
N PRO A 212 -21.28 -9.38 -6.04
CA PRO A 212 -22.26 -9.80 -5.03
C PRO A 212 -22.01 -11.22 -4.51
N ASP A 213 -21.42 -12.07 -5.35
CA ASP A 213 -21.11 -13.48 -5.03
C ASP A 213 -19.74 -13.67 -4.36
N SER A 214 -19.01 -12.58 -4.07
CA SER A 214 -17.68 -12.65 -3.47
C SER A 214 -17.77 -13.10 -2.01
N THR A 215 -17.24 -14.29 -1.71
CA THR A 215 -17.18 -14.85 -0.34
C THR A 215 -15.85 -14.59 0.36
N THR A 216 -14.90 -13.93 -0.29
CA THR A 216 -13.50 -13.76 0.20
C THR A 216 -13.39 -12.90 1.45
N GLY A 217 -14.44 -12.14 1.81
CA GLY A 217 -14.40 -11.21 2.94
C GLY A 217 -13.50 -9.99 2.70
N ILE A 218 -13.06 -9.79 1.46
CA ILE A 218 -12.22 -8.68 1.00
C ILE A 218 -13.02 -7.89 -0.03
N ALA A 219 -13.15 -6.59 0.19
CA ALA A 219 -13.84 -5.67 -0.68
C ALA A 219 -12.85 -5.05 -1.68
N ALA A 220 -13.07 -5.25 -2.97
CA ALA A 220 -12.27 -4.61 -4.00
C ALA A 220 -12.75 -3.18 -4.19
N MET A 221 -12.03 -2.20 -3.66
CA MET A 221 -12.47 -0.81 -3.62
C MET A 221 -11.61 0.09 -4.51
N ALA A 222 -12.25 1.03 -5.20
CA ALA A 222 -11.54 1.98 -6.06
C ALA A 222 -12.12 3.40 -5.98
N ARG A 223 -11.28 4.40 -6.23
CA ARG A 223 -11.66 5.80 -6.48
C ARG A 223 -11.05 6.27 -7.80
N LYS A 224 -11.76 7.15 -8.51
CA LYS A 224 -11.37 7.70 -9.82
C LYS A 224 -11.35 9.22 -9.78
#